data_AF-A0AAD5CEU9-F1
#
_entry.id   AF-A0AAD5CEU9-F1
#
_cell.length_a   1.000
_cell.length_b   1.000
_cell.length_c   1.000
_cell.angle_alpha   90.00
_cell.angle_beta   90.00
_cell.angle_gamma   90.00
#
_symmetry.space_group_name_H-M   'P 1'
#
loop_
_entity.id
_entity.type
_entity.pdbx_description
1 polymer ?
#
loop_
_entity_poly.entity_id
_entity_poly.type
_entity_poly.pdbx_seq_one_letter_code
_entity_poly.pdbx_strand_id
1 'polypeptide(L)'
;MGLCSMASALFLLVGVVPLALAGGHDYGAALSKSILFFEAQRSGYLPGNQRVKWRGNSGLYDGKANGVDLVGGYYDAGDNVKFGLPMAFTVTMMSWSILEYGNQMGASGELGHAMDAVKWGTDYLIKAHPQPHVLYGEVGDGNTDHYCWQRPEDMTTSRYAYRVDQNNPGSDLAGETAAAMAAASIVFRHANPAYSRELLTHAGQLFDFADKYRGKYDSSITVAQKYYRSVSGYADELLWAAAWMYKATNNEYYLDYLGENGDALGGTGWAMTEFGWDVKYAGVQTLVAKFLMGGKAGNHAPVFGKYQEKAESFMCSCLGKSSQNVQKTPGASDPNLLTGAIVGGPDAYDNFADHRDNYEQTEPATYNNAPLLGVLSRLHGGHGGYNQLLPVEVRVAKPIAAQPKPNPVKETPFAAPVAIEQKPTTSWVANGKTYYRYSAIVTNKSGKTIKNLNLSVSKLYGPLWGLTKSPSGSYSFPTWVSSLPAGKSMEFVYIHAASPAQVSLSSYTLA
;
A
#
# COMPACT_ATOMS: atom_id res chain seq x y z
N MET A 1 -81.43 -14.96 31.94
CA MET A 1 -81.98 -13.59 31.84
C MET A 1 -80.84 -12.60 32.07
N GLY A 2 -80.73 -11.54 31.26
CA GLY A 2 -79.66 -10.52 31.31
C GLY A 2 -78.34 -11.02 30.69
N LEU A 3 -77.80 -10.56 29.55
CA LEU A 3 -77.55 -9.24 28.89
C LEU A 3 -76.18 -8.60 29.19
N CYS A 4 -75.37 -8.45 28.13
CA CYS A 4 -74.29 -7.48 27.87
C CYS A 4 -73.07 -7.43 28.84
N SER A 5 -71.87 -6.97 28.46
CA SER A 5 -71.42 -6.26 27.23
C SER A 5 -69.97 -6.60 26.84
N MET A 6 -69.53 -6.16 25.66
CA MET A 6 -68.16 -6.25 25.13
C MET A 6 -67.20 -5.24 25.76
N ALA A 7 -65.92 -5.62 25.93
CA ALA A 7 -64.68 -4.80 25.87
C ALA A 7 -63.50 -5.63 26.46
N SER A 8 -62.26 -5.59 25.99
CA SER A 8 -61.66 -5.11 24.74
C SER A 8 -60.33 -5.86 24.54
N ALA A 9 -59.89 -6.04 23.30
CA ALA A 9 -58.58 -6.64 23.02
C ALA A 9 -57.45 -5.70 23.49
N LEU A 10 -56.66 -6.12 24.48
CA LEU A 10 -55.42 -5.44 24.83
C LEU A 10 -54.26 -6.06 24.04
N PHE A 11 -54.00 -5.48 22.87
CA PHE A 11 -52.72 -5.68 22.18
C PHE A 11 -51.60 -5.29 23.14
N LEU A 12 -50.85 -6.28 23.66
CA LEU A 12 -49.51 -6.01 24.17
C LEU A 12 -48.61 -5.74 22.96
N LEU A 13 -48.65 -4.48 22.51
CA LEU A 13 -47.56 -3.89 21.77
C LEU A 13 -46.37 -3.79 22.73
N VAL A 14 -45.69 -4.92 22.94
CA VAL A 14 -44.28 -4.90 23.31
C VAL A 14 -43.59 -4.29 22.11
N GLY A 15 -43.50 -2.95 22.11
CA GLY A 15 -42.68 -2.24 21.19
C GLY A 15 -41.28 -2.79 21.35
N VAL A 16 -40.84 -3.58 20.37
CA VAL A 16 -39.43 -3.86 20.15
C VAL A 16 -38.84 -2.52 19.74
N VAL A 17 -38.56 -1.69 20.75
CA VAL A 17 -37.59 -0.61 20.62
C VAL A 17 -36.33 -1.33 20.19
N PRO A 18 -35.85 -1.13 18.95
CA PRO A 18 -34.58 -1.73 18.58
C PRO A 18 -33.57 -1.18 19.57
N LEU A 19 -32.94 -2.07 20.33
CA LEU A 19 -31.84 -1.68 21.19
C LEU A 19 -30.75 -1.18 20.26
N ALA A 20 -30.70 0.14 20.08
CA ALA A 20 -29.75 0.78 19.20
C ALA A 20 -28.37 0.54 19.82
N LEU A 21 -27.67 -0.47 19.31
CA LEU A 21 -26.25 -0.68 19.51
C LEU A 21 -25.50 0.47 18.82
N ALA A 22 -25.51 1.63 19.47
CA ALA A 22 -24.71 2.78 19.09
C ALA A 22 -23.24 2.39 19.21
N GLY A 23 -22.57 2.20 18.06
CA GLY A 23 -21.15 1.82 18.01
C GLY A 23 -20.72 0.94 16.83
N GLY A 24 -21.64 0.42 16.01
CA GLY A 24 -21.29 -0.33 14.79
C GLY A 24 -21.01 0.57 13.59
N HIS A 25 -19.90 0.32 12.86
CA HIS A 25 -19.67 0.92 11.55
C HIS A 25 -20.41 0.15 10.45
N ASP A 26 -20.96 0.86 9.45
CA ASP A 26 -21.57 0.23 8.28
C ASP A 26 -20.49 -0.21 7.27
N TYR A 27 -20.02 -1.45 7.43
CA TYR A 27 -19.03 -2.07 6.54
C TYR A 27 -19.59 -2.39 5.15
N GLY A 28 -20.91 -2.50 4.98
CA GLY A 28 -21.55 -2.71 3.68
C GLY A 28 -21.49 -1.44 2.84
N ALA A 29 -21.91 -0.31 3.42
CA ALA A 29 -21.75 0.99 2.79
C ALA A 29 -20.28 1.35 2.54
N ALA A 30 -19.36 0.96 3.44
CA ALA A 30 -17.93 1.14 3.22
C ALA A 30 -17.44 0.32 2.01
N LEU A 31 -17.80 -0.96 1.89
CA LEU A 31 -17.45 -1.82 0.75
C LEU A 31 -17.94 -1.22 -0.57
N SER A 32 -19.23 -0.87 -0.67
CA SER A 32 -19.81 -0.24 -1.87
C SER A 32 -19.06 1.02 -2.28
N LYS A 33 -18.68 1.87 -1.31
CA LYS A 33 -17.90 3.08 -1.56
C LYS A 33 -16.48 2.75 -2.02
N SER A 34 -15.78 1.81 -1.41
CA SER A 34 -14.43 1.42 -1.83
C SER A 34 -14.38 0.83 -3.25
N ILE A 35 -15.49 0.28 -3.76
CA ILE A 35 -15.61 -0.13 -5.18
C ILE A 35 -15.84 1.08 -6.09
N LEU A 36 -16.62 2.10 -5.66
CA LEU A 36 -16.77 3.36 -6.40
C LEU A 36 -15.44 4.11 -6.58
N PHE A 37 -14.50 4.01 -5.63
CA PHE A 37 -13.15 4.56 -5.80
C PHE A 37 -12.44 4.00 -7.04
N PHE A 38 -12.53 2.69 -7.31
CA PHE A 38 -11.94 2.13 -8.52
C PHE A 38 -12.60 2.67 -9.79
N GLU A 39 -13.92 2.86 -9.82
CA GLU A 39 -14.58 3.56 -10.94
C GLU A 39 -14.06 4.99 -11.12
N ALA A 40 -13.73 5.69 -10.03
CA ALA A 40 -13.15 7.03 -10.05
C ALA A 40 -11.69 7.07 -10.54
N GLN A 41 -10.92 5.97 -10.44
CA GLN A 41 -9.54 5.86 -10.92
C GLN A 41 -9.41 5.42 -12.39
N ARG A 42 -10.50 5.07 -13.08
CA ARG A 42 -10.42 4.51 -14.45
C ARG A 42 -9.84 5.50 -15.47
N SER A 43 -8.90 5.03 -16.30
CA SER A 43 -8.41 5.71 -17.50
C SER A 43 -9.02 5.09 -18.75
N GLY A 44 -9.16 5.86 -19.84
CA GLY A 44 -9.71 5.41 -21.12
C GLY A 44 -11.16 5.82 -21.38
N TYR A 45 -11.86 5.03 -22.20
CA TYR A 45 -13.26 5.23 -22.55
C TYR A 45 -14.18 4.67 -21.45
N LEU A 46 -14.72 5.54 -20.59
CA LEU A 46 -15.55 5.13 -19.46
C LEU A 46 -16.88 4.50 -19.94
N PRO A 47 -17.36 3.43 -19.29
CA PRO A 47 -18.57 2.75 -19.71
C PRO A 47 -19.81 3.57 -19.29
N GLY A 48 -20.82 3.66 -20.16
CA GLY A 48 -21.99 4.53 -19.95
C GLY A 48 -22.81 4.21 -18.69
N ASN A 49 -22.71 3.00 -18.15
CA ASN A 49 -23.33 2.56 -16.91
C ASN A 49 -22.52 2.87 -15.64
N GLN A 50 -21.33 3.48 -15.75
CA GLN A 50 -20.49 3.85 -14.60
C GLN A 50 -21.26 4.71 -13.58
N ARG A 51 -21.10 4.42 -12.29
CA ARG A 51 -21.81 5.11 -11.19
C ARG A 51 -21.16 6.47 -10.87
N VAL A 52 -19.83 6.58 -10.96
CA VAL A 52 -19.09 7.85 -10.79
C VAL A 52 -19.30 8.77 -12.01
N LYS A 53 -20.10 9.84 -11.85
CA LYS A 53 -20.55 10.73 -12.93
C LYS A 53 -19.70 11.99 -13.17
N TRP A 54 -18.77 12.33 -12.28
CA TRP A 54 -17.90 13.51 -12.42
C TRP A 54 -16.60 13.22 -13.19
N ARG A 55 -16.32 11.95 -13.51
CA ARG A 55 -15.24 11.51 -14.39
C ARG A 55 -15.70 11.45 -15.85
N GLY A 56 -14.78 11.73 -16.77
CA GLY A 56 -14.96 11.64 -18.22
C GLY A 56 -13.89 10.78 -18.90
N ASN A 57 -14.02 10.64 -20.22
CA ASN A 57 -13.06 9.91 -21.03
C ASN A 57 -11.68 10.61 -21.01
N SER A 58 -10.62 9.86 -20.72
CA SER A 58 -9.26 10.38 -20.52
C SER A 58 -8.21 9.41 -21.07
N GLY A 59 -6.97 9.86 -21.32
CA GLY A 59 -5.90 8.96 -21.78
C GLY A 59 -6.17 8.26 -23.13
N LEU A 60 -6.93 8.90 -24.03
CA LEU A 60 -7.46 8.27 -25.26
C LEU A 60 -6.41 8.02 -26.35
N TYR A 61 -5.15 8.37 -26.10
CA TYR A 61 -4.02 8.16 -27.01
C TYR A 61 -2.89 7.33 -26.36
N ASP A 62 -3.14 6.72 -25.20
CA ASP A 62 -2.18 5.87 -24.49
C ASP A 62 -1.63 4.77 -25.41
N GLY A 63 -0.30 4.68 -25.51
CA GLY A 63 0.40 3.73 -26.36
C GLY A 63 0.49 4.09 -27.84
N LYS A 64 -0.28 5.08 -28.34
CA LYS A 64 -0.31 5.45 -29.77
C LYS A 64 1.07 5.86 -30.31
N ALA A 65 1.86 6.58 -29.51
CA ALA A 65 3.25 6.95 -29.84
C ALA A 65 4.20 5.74 -29.95
N ASN A 66 3.84 4.62 -29.31
CA ASN A 66 4.59 3.37 -29.27
C ASN A 66 4.05 2.32 -30.26
N GLY A 67 3.03 2.64 -31.05
CA GLY A 67 2.42 1.72 -32.03
C GLY A 67 1.49 0.66 -31.43
N VAL A 68 0.99 0.86 -30.20
CA VAL A 68 0.12 -0.08 -29.47
C VAL A 68 -1.13 0.64 -28.93
N ASP A 69 -2.21 -0.09 -28.66
CA ASP A 69 -3.34 0.42 -27.88
C ASP A 69 -3.11 0.11 -26.40
N LEU A 70 -2.90 1.14 -25.60
CA LEU A 70 -2.82 1.02 -24.13
C LEU A 70 -3.94 1.80 -23.43
N VAL A 71 -5.02 2.15 -24.13
CA VAL A 71 -6.17 2.87 -23.56
C VAL A 71 -6.94 1.95 -22.61
N GLY A 72 -7.19 2.41 -21.37
CA GLY A 72 -7.79 1.62 -20.30
C GLY A 72 -6.97 1.68 -18.99
N GLY A 73 -7.27 0.79 -18.05
CA GLY A 73 -6.53 0.64 -16.80
C GLY A 73 -6.88 1.69 -15.75
N TYR A 74 -6.06 1.79 -14.71
CA TYR A 74 -6.26 2.71 -13.59
C TYR A 74 -5.15 3.75 -13.50
N TYR A 75 -5.50 4.99 -13.16
CA TYR A 75 -4.55 5.93 -12.58
C TYR A 75 -4.18 5.46 -11.18
N ASP A 76 -2.91 5.63 -10.83
CA ASP A 76 -2.32 4.96 -9.67
C ASP A 76 -2.81 5.55 -8.33
N ALA A 77 -2.68 6.87 -8.16
CA ALA A 77 -3.00 7.59 -6.92
C ALA A 77 -3.73 8.92 -7.19
N GLY A 78 -3.21 10.05 -6.69
CA GLY A 78 -3.73 11.39 -6.99
C GLY A 78 -3.29 11.95 -8.35
N ASP A 79 -2.43 11.22 -9.06
CA ASP A 79 -1.84 11.58 -10.34
C ASP A 79 -2.55 10.92 -11.54
N ASN A 80 -1.98 11.05 -12.74
CA ASN A 80 -2.51 10.45 -13.96
C ASN A 80 -1.54 9.43 -14.61
N VAL A 81 -0.48 9.01 -13.91
CA VAL A 81 0.41 7.97 -14.41
C VAL A 81 -0.23 6.59 -14.22
N LYS A 82 0.11 5.66 -15.10
CA LYS A 82 -0.30 4.26 -15.03
C LYS A 82 0.90 3.39 -14.68
N PHE A 83 1.24 3.32 -13.40
CA PHE A 83 2.33 2.45 -12.91
C PHE A 83 1.87 0.99 -12.87
N GLY A 84 2.53 0.12 -13.65
CA GLY A 84 2.10 -1.26 -13.88
C GLY A 84 2.25 -2.17 -12.67
N LEU A 85 3.32 -2.01 -11.88
CA LEU A 85 3.59 -2.84 -10.70
C LEU A 85 2.51 -2.68 -9.60
N PRO A 86 2.19 -1.47 -9.09
CA PRO A 86 1.10 -1.29 -8.12
C PRO A 86 -0.28 -1.59 -8.73
N MET A 87 -0.50 -1.36 -10.02
CA MET A 87 -1.76 -1.72 -10.69
C MET A 87 -1.97 -3.25 -10.77
N ALA A 88 -0.92 -4.01 -11.09
CA ALA A 88 -0.98 -5.46 -11.10
C ALA A 88 -1.28 -6.00 -9.69
N PHE A 89 -0.56 -5.52 -8.67
CA PHE A 89 -0.82 -5.88 -7.27
C PHE A 89 -2.26 -5.55 -6.84
N THR A 90 -2.77 -4.39 -7.23
CA THR A 90 -4.17 -3.99 -7.02
C THR A 90 -5.15 -5.03 -7.61
N VAL A 91 -4.92 -5.46 -8.86
CA VAL A 91 -5.75 -6.48 -9.52
C VAL A 91 -5.65 -7.84 -8.83
N THR A 92 -4.46 -8.25 -8.37
CA THR A 92 -4.27 -9.48 -7.58
C THR A 92 -5.08 -9.41 -6.28
N MET A 93 -5.03 -8.29 -5.55
CA MET A 93 -5.70 -8.12 -4.27
C MET A 93 -7.22 -7.98 -4.38
N MET A 94 -7.74 -7.31 -5.42
CA MET A 94 -9.17 -7.33 -5.74
C MET A 94 -9.64 -8.76 -6.08
N SER A 95 -8.87 -9.48 -6.88
CA SER A 95 -9.17 -10.88 -7.25
C SER A 95 -9.18 -11.79 -6.02
N TRP A 96 -8.17 -11.71 -5.15
CA TRP A 96 -8.10 -12.49 -3.91
C TRP A 96 -9.29 -12.19 -2.99
N SER A 97 -9.67 -10.92 -2.87
CA SER A 97 -10.84 -10.49 -2.08
C SER A 97 -12.14 -11.14 -2.56
N ILE A 98 -12.35 -11.26 -3.89
CA ILE A 98 -13.51 -11.94 -4.47
C ILE A 98 -13.43 -13.46 -4.26
N LEU A 99 -12.23 -14.06 -4.33
CA LEU A 99 -12.06 -15.51 -4.15
C LEU A 99 -12.32 -15.98 -2.71
N GLU A 100 -12.02 -15.15 -1.71
CA GLU A 100 -12.28 -15.48 -0.30
C GLU A 100 -13.68 -15.03 0.16
N TYR A 101 -14.21 -13.92 -0.37
CA TYR A 101 -15.42 -13.26 0.15
C TYR A 101 -16.49 -12.91 -0.90
N GLY A 102 -16.42 -13.50 -2.09
CA GLY A 102 -17.36 -13.24 -3.19
C GLY A 102 -18.81 -13.58 -2.87
N ASN A 103 -19.07 -14.57 -2.00
CA ASN A 103 -20.42 -14.89 -1.54
C ASN A 103 -21.03 -13.75 -0.69
N GLN A 104 -20.22 -13.13 0.18
CA GLN A 104 -20.60 -12.00 1.01
C GLN A 104 -20.81 -10.73 0.15
N MET A 105 -19.93 -10.49 -0.84
CA MET A 105 -20.12 -9.44 -1.84
C MET A 105 -21.38 -9.68 -2.70
N GLY A 106 -21.72 -10.95 -2.96
CA GLY A 106 -22.93 -11.33 -3.68
C GLY A 106 -24.19 -11.05 -2.87
N ALA A 107 -24.17 -11.39 -1.57
CA ALA A 107 -25.25 -11.09 -0.64
C ALA A 107 -25.47 -9.57 -0.45
N SER A 108 -24.43 -8.75 -0.59
CA SER A 108 -24.53 -7.27 -0.58
C SER A 108 -24.79 -6.64 -1.95
N GLY A 109 -24.92 -7.44 -3.02
CA GLY A 109 -25.15 -6.96 -4.40
C GLY A 109 -23.93 -6.34 -5.11
N GLU A 110 -22.75 -6.32 -4.47
CA GLU A 110 -21.54 -5.67 -5.01
C GLU A 110 -20.61 -6.62 -5.80
N LEU A 111 -20.84 -7.93 -5.79
CA LEU A 111 -19.98 -8.91 -6.50
C LEU A 111 -19.79 -8.56 -7.98
N GLY A 112 -20.86 -8.15 -8.68
CA GLY A 112 -20.77 -7.74 -10.08
C GLY A 112 -19.85 -6.54 -10.28
N HIS A 113 -19.97 -5.51 -9.43
CA HIS A 113 -19.13 -4.32 -9.48
C HIS A 113 -17.66 -4.60 -9.10
N ALA A 114 -17.42 -5.49 -8.15
CA ALA A 114 -16.07 -5.96 -7.82
C ALA A 114 -15.43 -6.74 -8.99
N MET A 115 -16.20 -7.61 -9.66
CA MET A 115 -15.75 -8.32 -10.87
C MET A 115 -15.49 -7.34 -12.04
N ASP A 116 -16.34 -6.33 -12.24
CA ASP A 116 -16.10 -5.27 -13.24
C ASP A 116 -14.82 -4.47 -12.96
N ALA A 117 -14.47 -4.28 -11.68
CA ALA A 117 -13.22 -3.62 -11.28
C ALA A 117 -11.99 -4.49 -11.60
N VAL A 118 -12.04 -5.79 -11.32
CA VAL A 118 -10.98 -6.75 -11.74
C VAL A 118 -10.87 -6.78 -13.25
N LYS A 119 -12.00 -6.89 -13.97
CA LYS A 119 -12.01 -6.96 -15.44
C LYS A 119 -11.37 -5.72 -16.07
N TRP A 120 -11.67 -4.54 -15.54
CA TRP A 120 -11.11 -3.28 -16.06
C TRP A 120 -9.59 -3.23 -15.99
N GLY A 121 -9.01 -3.73 -14.88
CA GLY A 121 -7.57 -3.86 -14.73
C GLY A 121 -7.01 -4.92 -15.69
N THR A 122 -7.60 -6.12 -15.73
CA THR A 122 -7.08 -7.20 -16.58
C THR A 122 -7.22 -6.95 -18.08
N ASP A 123 -8.27 -6.25 -18.54
CA ASP A 123 -8.41 -5.82 -19.94
C ASP A 123 -7.23 -4.93 -20.37
N TYR A 124 -6.74 -4.07 -19.46
CA TYR A 124 -5.55 -3.26 -19.71
C TYR A 124 -4.26 -4.10 -19.64
N LEU A 125 -4.13 -5.01 -18.68
CA LEU A 125 -2.94 -5.86 -18.57
C LEU A 125 -2.77 -6.81 -19.78
N ILE A 126 -3.87 -7.28 -20.39
CA ILE A 126 -3.87 -8.01 -21.67
C ILE A 126 -3.29 -7.12 -22.79
N LYS A 127 -3.77 -5.88 -22.94
CA LYS A 127 -3.24 -4.92 -23.92
C LYS A 127 -1.76 -4.59 -23.68
N ALA A 128 -1.36 -4.49 -22.42
CA ALA A 128 0.01 -4.23 -22.00
C ALA A 128 0.97 -5.38 -22.29
N HIS A 129 0.47 -6.61 -22.50
CA HIS A 129 1.25 -7.81 -22.82
C HIS A 129 0.99 -8.30 -24.27
N PRO A 130 1.41 -7.55 -25.31
CA PRO A 130 1.11 -7.88 -26.70
C PRO A 130 1.91 -9.07 -27.27
N GLN A 131 2.99 -9.49 -26.61
CA GLN A 131 3.86 -10.60 -27.03
C GLN A 131 4.44 -11.31 -25.80
N PRO A 132 4.74 -12.62 -25.86
CA PRO A 132 5.09 -13.43 -24.67
C PRO A 132 6.20 -12.86 -23.77
N HIS A 133 7.17 -12.14 -24.32
CA HIS A 133 8.31 -11.55 -23.59
C HIS A 133 8.36 -10.01 -23.72
N VAL A 134 7.22 -9.33 -23.86
CA VAL A 134 7.13 -7.86 -23.94
C VAL A 134 5.95 -7.38 -23.08
N LEU A 135 6.24 -6.64 -22.01
CA LEU A 135 5.23 -6.10 -21.10
C LEU A 135 5.42 -4.59 -20.91
N TYR A 136 4.39 -3.80 -21.25
CA TYR A 136 4.35 -2.37 -20.98
C TYR A 136 4.05 -2.12 -19.49
N GLY A 137 4.99 -1.45 -18.81
CA GLY A 137 4.99 -1.27 -17.36
C GLY A 137 4.65 0.14 -16.88
N GLU A 138 4.66 1.14 -17.75
CA GLU A 138 4.33 2.52 -17.39
C GLU A 138 3.72 3.25 -18.59
N VAL A 139 2.71 4.09 -18.36
CA VAL A 139 2.19 5.06 -19.35
C VAL A 139 2.00 6.41 -18.68
N GLY A 140 2.76 7.40 -19.15
CA GLY A 140 2.99 8.66 -18.44
C GLY A 140 4.48 8.84 -18.14
N ASP A 141 4.94 10.07 -17.97
CA ASP A 141 6.17 10.37 -17.25
C ASP A 141 5.79 11.11 -15.96
N GLY A 142 6.06 10.51 -14.81
CA GLY A 142 5.68 11.09 -13.52
C GLY A 142 6.28 12.47 -13.26
N ASN A 143 7.42 12.82 -13.87
CA ASN A 143 7.99 14.16 -13.68
C ASN A 143 7.07 15.21 -14.29
N THR A 144 6.73 15.08 -15.58
CA THR A 144 5.84 16.02 -16.26
C THR A 144 4.42 15.97 -15.70
N ASP A 145 3.92 14.80 -15.31
CA ASP A 145 2.58 14.68 -14.74
C ASP A 145 2.45 15.38 -13.39
N HIS A 146 3.38 15.12 -12.46
CA HIS A 146 3.35 15.71 -11.11
C HIS A 146 3.69 17.21 -11.10
N TYR A 147 4.30 17.72 -12.17
CA TYR A 147 4.45 19.17 -12.37
C TYR A 147 3.14 19.88 -12.76
N CYS A 148 2.09 19.16 -13.16
CA CYS A 148 0.86 19.75 -13.71
C CYS A 148 -0.40 19.27 -12.97
N TRP A 149 -0.92 20.10 -12.06
CA TRP A 149 -2.18 19.82 -11.38
C TRP A 149 -3.38 20.04 -12.31
N GLN A 150 -3.79 18.98 -13.01
CA GLN A 150 -4.84 18.99 -14.03
C GLN A 150 -5.79 17.79 -13.89
N ARG A 151 -6.98 17.89 -14.48
CA ARG A 151 -7.92 16.75 -14.54
C ARG A 151 -7.42 15.72 -15.57
N PRO A 152 -7.70 14.42 -15.39
CA PRO A 152 -7.36 13.40 -16.38
C PRO A 152 -7.91 13.68 -17.79
N GLU A 153 -9.09 14.30 -17.85
CA GLU A 153 -9.78 14.64 -19.10
C GLU A 153 -9.09 15.77 -19.89
N ASP A 154 -8.29 16.60 -19.23
CA ASP A 154 -7.62 17.78 -19.83
C ASP A 154 -6.10 17.59 -20.02
N MET A 155 -5.56 16.39 -19.79
CA MET A 155 -4.11 16.14 -19.74
C MET A 155 -3.35 16.65 -20.97
N THR A 156 -2.33 17.48 -20.70
CA THR A 156 -1.36 17.95 -21.70
C THR A 156 0.06 17.36 -21.52
N THR A 157 0.24 16.49 -20.53
CA THR A 157 1.52 15.89 -20.12
C THR A 157 1.95 14.72 -21.01
N SER A 158 3.21 14.31 -20.92
CA SER A 158 3.73 13.21 -21.74
C SER A 158 3.07 11.89 -21.34
N ARG A 159 2.49 11.18 -22.31
CA ARG A 159 1.90 9.84 -22.14
C ARG A 159 2.62 8.78 -22.96
N TYR A 160 3.95 8.93 -23.06
CA TYR A 160 4.82 7.90 -23.63
C TYR A 160 4.73 6.62 -22.78
N ALA A 161 4.79 5.46 -23.44
CA ALA A 161 4.72 4.16 -22.77
C ALA A 161 6.10 3.50 -22.68
N TYR A 162 6.41 2.95 -21.51
CA TYR A 162 7.66 2.24 -21.21
C TYR A 162 7.38 0.76 -21.00
N ARG A 163 8.36 -0.09 -21.28
CA ARG A 163 8.19 -1.55 -21.28
C ARG A 163 9.45 -2.26 -20.81
N VAL A 164 9.26 -3.51 -20.41
CA VAL A 164 10.30 -4.51 -20.23
C VAL A 164 10.27 -5.52 -21.36
N ASP A 165 11.43 -6.04 -21.73
CA ASP A 165 11.62 -7.10 -22.73
C ASP A 165 12.84 -7.98 -22.38
N GLN A 166 13.17 -8.96 -23.22
CA GLN A 166 14.28 -9.90 -22.99
C GLN A 166 15.65 -9.23 -22.76
N ASN A 167 15.86 -8.03 -23.31
CA ASN A 167 17.12 -7.28 -23.17
C ASN A 167 17.06 -6.28 -21.99
N ASN A 168 15.84 -5.90 -21.59
CA ASN A 168 15.56 -4.94 -20.52
C ASN A 168 14.52 -5.59 -19.57
N PRO A 169 14.93 -6.59 -18.75
CA PRO A 169 14.01 -7.43 -17.98
C PRO A 169 13.30 -6.70 -16.83
N GLY A 170 12.25 -7.33 -16.30
CA GLY A 170 11.52 -6.88 -15.11
C GLY A 170 10.64 -7.98 -14.52
N SER A 171 11.28 -8.88 -13.76
CA SER A 171 10.70 -10.09 -13.17
C SER A 171 9.70 -9.82 -12.06
N ASP A 172 9.89 -8.73 -11.33
CA ASP A 172 8.96 -8.17 -10.35
C ASP A 172 7.64 -7.76 -11.03
N LEU A 173 7.73 -6.86 -12.02
CA LEU A 173 6.58 -6.40 -12.80
C LEU A 173 5.88 -7.55 -13.54
N ALA A 174 6.64 -8.42 -14.22
CA ALA A 174 6.09 -9.54 -14.96
C ALA A 174 5.52 -10.63 -14.04
N GLY A 175 6.15 -10.90 -12.89
CA GLY A 175 5.68 -11.82 -11.87
C GLY A 175 4.39 -11.36 -11.22
N GLU A 176 4.29 -10.10 -10.77
CA GLU A 176 3.03 -9.59 -10.21
C GLU A 176 1.92 -9.54 -11.27
N THR A 177 2.24 -9.22 -12.53
CA THR A 177 1.24 -9.25 -13.61
C THR A 177 0.76 -10.68 -13.90
N ALA A 178 1.65 -11.68 -13.84
CA ALA A 178 1.28 -13.09 -13.91
C ALA A 178 0.39 -13.50 -12.73
N ALA A 179 0.72 -13.09 -11.49
CA ALA A 179 -0.09 -13.33 -10.30
C ALA A 179 -1.50 -12.72 -10.44
N ALA A 180 -1.61 -11.48 -10.92
CA ALA A 180 -2.85 -10.76 -11.14
C ALA A 180 -3.77 -11.49 -12.12
N MET A 181 -3.25 -11.86 -13.28
CA MET A 181 -3.99 -12.60 -14.30
C MET A 181 -4.36 -14.01 -13.85
N ALA A 182 -3.46 -14.72 -13.15
CA ALA A 182 -3.73 -16.03 -12.58
C ALA A 182 -4.86 -15.99 -11.55
N ALA A 183 -4.83 -15.03 -10.61
CA ALA A 183 -5.87 -14.82 -9.61
C ALA A 183 -7.23 -14.48 -10.27
N ALA A 184 -7.23 -13.52 -11.19
CA ALA A 184 -8.43 -13.11 -11.93
C ALA A 184 -9.01 -14.26 -12.78
N SER A 185 -8.18 -15.14 -13.33
CA SER A 185 -8.66 -16.32 -14.08
C SER A 185 -9.56 -17.24 -13.25
N ILE A 186 -9.35 -17.30 -11.93
CA ILE A 186 -10.16 -18.10 -11.02
C ILE A 186 -11.51 -17.40 -10.80
N VAL A 187 -11.50 -16.08 -10.62
CA VAL A 187 -12.71 -15.24 -10.47
C VAL A 187 -13.65 -15.40 -11.66
N PHE A 188 -13.11 -15.34 -12.89
CA PHE A 188 -13.92 -15.48 -14.11
C PHE A 188 -14.18 -16.93 -14.55
N ARG A 189 -13.67 -17.95 -13.85
CA ARG A 189 -13.69 -19.35 -14.29
C ARG A 189 -15.07 -19.87 -14.69
N HIS A 190 -16.09 -19.51 -13.92
CA HIS A 190 -17.47 -19.93 -14.17
C HIS A 190 -18.26 -18.88 -14.97
N ALA A 191 -18.07 -17.59 -14.69
CA ALA A 191 -18.83 -16.51 -15.32
C ALA A 191 -18.40 -16.23 -16.78
N ASN A 192 -17.12 -16.38 -17.10
CA ASN A 192 -16.58 -16.26 -18.45
C ASN A 192 -15.38 -17.21 -18.66
N PRO A 193 -15.64 -18.50 -18.97
CA PRO A 193 -14.59 -19.49 -19.13
C PRO A 193 -13.61 -19.21 -20.28
N ALA A 194 -14.02 -18.43 -21.29
CA ALA A 194 -13.14 -18.04 -22.40
C ALA A 194 -12.09 -17.03 -21.93
N TYR A 195 -12.53 -15.94 -21.30
CA TYR A 195 -11.66 -14.92 -20.72
C TYR A 195 -10.76 -15.50 -19.61
N SER A 196 -11.29 -16.43 -18.79
CA SER A 196 -10.49 -17.19 -17.81
C SER A 196 -9.28 -17.91 -18.45
N ARG A 197 -9.43 -18.51 -19.65
CA ARG A 197 -8.32 -19.17 -20.37
C ARG A 197 -7.36 -18.19 -21.02
N GLU A 198 -7.87 -17.08 -21.53
CA GLU A 198 -7.06 -15.97 -22.07
C GLU A 198 -6.12 -15.42 -20.98
N LEU A 199 -6.65 -15.09 -19.80
CA LEU A 199 -5.87 -14.68 -18.64
C LEU A 199 -4.82 -15.71 -18.23
N LEU A 200 -5.14 -17.02 -18.23
CA LEU A 200 -4.15 -18.06 -17.94
C LEU A 200 -3.04 -18.17 -18.99
N THR A 201 -3.33 -17.87 -20.25
CA THR A 201 -2.33 -17.88 -21.33
C THR A 201 -1.33 -16.74 -21.15
N HIS A 202 -1.82 -15.52 -20.91
CA HIS A 202 -0.94 -14.39 -20.60
C HIS A 202 -0.17 -14.61 -19.28
N ALA A 203 -0.83 -15.11 -18.22
CA ALA A 203 -0.17 -15.40 -16.94
C ALA A 203 0.98 -16.41 -17.06
N GLY A 204 0.78 -17.51 -17.81
CA GLY A 204 1.82 -18.51 -18.02
C GLY A 204 3.01 -17.99 -18.82
N GLN A 205 2.75 -17.18 -19.84
CA GLN A 205 3.80 -16.50 -20.63
C GLN A 205 4.58 -15.48 -19.80
N LEU A 206 3.90 -14.68 -18.96
CA LEU A 206 4.55 -13.69 -18.09
C LEU A 206 5.36 -14.35 -16.97
N PHE A 207 4.93 -15.51 -16.46
CA PHE A 207 5.73 -16.29 -15.53
C PHE A 207 7.02 -16.81 -16.18
N ASP A 208 6.95 -17.42 -17.38
CA ASP A 208 8.14 -17.86 -18.13
C ASP A 208 9.09 -16.68 -18.40
N PHE A 209 8.54 -15.53 -18.85
CA PHE A 209 9.33 -14.33 -19.07
C PHE A 209 10.03 -13.84 -17.80
N ALA A 210 9.30 -13.73 -16.68
CA ALA A 210 9.83 -13.26 -15.40
C ALA A 210 10.95 -14.16 -14.85
N ASP A 211 10.76 -15.48 -14.89
CA ASP A 211 11.69 -16.44 -14.30
C ASP A 211 12.96 -16.63 -15.13
N LYS A 212 12.83 -16.57 -16.46
CA LYS A 212 13.89 -16.84 -17.44
C LYS A 212 14.80 -15.65 -17.71
N TYR A 213 14.24 -14.43 -17.68
CA TYR A 213 14.96 -13.19 -17.93
C TYR A 213 14.99 -12.37 -16.64
N ARG A 214 15.83 -12.78 -15.69
CA ARG A 214 15.80 -12.23 -14.32
C ARG A 214 16.39 -10.81 -14.22
N GLY A 215 15.60 -9.87 -13.70
CA GLY A 215 16.03 -8.50 -13.43
C GLY A 215 14.94 -7.66 -12.76
N LYS A 216 15.31 -6.52 -12.15
CA LYS A 216 14.34 -5.57 -11.57
C LYS A 216 13.80 -4.64 -12.66
N TYR A 217 12.48 -4.44 -12.75
CA TYR A 217 11.90 -3.61 -13.80
C TYR A 217 12.35 -2.15 -13.73
N ASP A 218 12.64 -1.65 -12.52
CA ASP A 218 13.09 -0.27 -12.29
C ASP A 218 14.47 0.03 -12.90
N SER A 219 15.24 -1.02 -13.22
CA SER A 219 16.52 -0.90 -13.93
C SER A 219 16.34 -0.76 -15.44
N SER A 220 15.16 -1.15 -15.95
CA SER A 220 14.77 -1.13 -17.36
C SER A 220 13.85 0.06 -17.68
N ILE A 221 12.86 0.31 -16.82
CA ILE A 221 11.97 1.48 -16.80
C ILE A 221 12.50 2.45 -15.74
N THR A 222 13.60 3.13 -16.06
CA THR A 222 14.33 3.97 -15.08
C THR A 222 13.55 5.19 -14.60
N VAL A 223 12.51 5.61 -15.33
CA VAL A 223 11.58 6.68 -14.91
C VAL A 223 10.78 6.29 -13.65
N ALA A 224 10.50 5.00 -13.46
CA ALA A 224 9.77 4.49 -12.31
C ALA A 224 10.55 4.57 -10.99
N GLN A 225 11.89 4.67 -11.02
CA GLN A 225 12.76 4.62 -9.83
C GLN A 225 12.49 5.71 -8.78
N LYS A 226 11.84 6.81 -9.19
CA LYS A 226 11.46 7.91 -8.28
C LYS A 226 10.15 7.66 -7.52
N TYR A 227 9.37 6.67 -7.97
CA TYR A 227 7.99 6.43 -7.55
C TYR A 227 7.84 5.01 -7.00
N TYR A 228 7.91 4.02 -7.88
CA TYR A 228 7.70 2.60 -7.58
C TYR A 228 8.98 1.80 -7.73
N ARG A 229 10.02 2.22 -7.02
CA ARG A 229 11.31 1.53 -7.05
C ARG A 229 11.15 0.10 -6.53
N SER A 230 11.69 -0.88 -7.25
CA SER A 230 11.85 -2.26 -6.76
C SER A 230 12.88 -2.24 -5.64
N VAL A 231 12.44 -2.27 -4.39
CA VAL A 231 13.33 -2.28 -3.22
C VAL A 231 13.60 -3.73 -2.83
N SER A 232 12.54 -4.51 -2.57
CA SER A 232 12.56 -5.95 -2.29
C SER A 232 13.38 -6.77 -3.30
N GLY A 233 13.23 -6.49 -4.59
CA GLY A 233 13.75 -7.34 -5.66
C GLY A 233 12.63 -7.84 -6.56
N TYR A 234 12.73 -9.12 -6.92
CA TYR A 234 11.75 -9.84 -7.72
C TYR A 234 11.49 -11.26 -7.14
N ALA A 235 12.11 -11.59 -6.01
CA ALA A 235 12.20 -12.96 -5.50
C ALA A 235 10.86 -13.40 -4.88
N ASP A 236 10.19 -12.49 -4.19
CA ASP A 236 8.85 -12.68 -3.68
C ASP A 236 7.79 -12.71 -4.78
N GLU A 237 7.92 -11.94 -5.86
CA GLU A 237 7.01 -11.96 -7.00
C GLU A 237 7.07 -13.28 -7.77
N LEU A 238 8.26 -13.87 -7.94
CA LEU A 238 8.39 -15.19 -8.55
C LEU A 238 7.67 -16.26 -7.70
N LEU A 239 7.84 -16.24 -6.37
CA LEU A 239 7.10 -17.14 -5.47
C LEU A 239 5.59 -16.84 -5.45
N TRP A 240 5.19 -15.58 -5.49
CA TRP A 240 3.79 -15.12 -5.50
C TRP A 240 3.07 -15.54 -6.77
N ALA A 241 3.71 -15.32 -7.93
CA ALA A 241 3.22 -15.78 -9.21
C ALA A 241 3.10 -17.31 -9.26
N ALA A 242 4.10 -18.05 -8.74
CA ALA A 242 4.03 -19.51 -8.63
C ALA A 242 2.84 -19.97 -7.75
N ALA A 243 2.62 -19.33 -6.59
CA ALA A 243 1.48 -19.65 -5.72
C ALA A 243 0.12 -19.41 -6.40
N TRP A 244 -0.04 -18.31 -7.13
CA TRP A 244 -1.27 -18.04 -7.87
C TRP A 244 -1.44 -18.96 -9.08
N MET A 245 -0.37 -19.25 -9.82
CA MET A 245 -0.40 -20.18 -10.94
C MET A 245 -0.72 -21.61 -10.49
N TYR A 246 -0.17 -22.09 -9.37
CA TYR A 246 -0.58 -23.36 -8.77
C TYR A 246 -2.05 -23.34 -8.37
N LYS A 247 -2.51 -22.33 -7.63
CA LYS A 247 -3.91 -22.20 -7.19
C LYS A 247 -4.89 -22.18 -8.38
N ALA A 248 -4.50 -21.58 -9.50
CA ALA A 248 -5.33 -21.49 -10.68
C ALA A 248 -5.31 -22.77 -11.53
N THR A 249 -4.13 -23.38 -11.74
CA THR A 249 -3.96 -24.48 -12.71
C THR A 249 -3.98 -25.87 -12.08
N ASN A 250 -3.63 -26.00 -10.80
CA ASN A 250 -3.25 -27.25 -10.14
C ASN A 250 -2.14 -28.02 -10.91
N ASN A 251 -1.25 -27.30 -11.61
CA ASN A 251 -0.08 -27.87 -12.26
C ASN A 251 1.08 -27.95 -11.26
N GLU A 252 1.55 -29.18 -10.99
CA GLU A 252 2.60 -29.48 -10.02
C GLU A 252 3.91 -28.73 -10.26
N TYR A 253 4.23 -28.34 -11.50
CA TYR A 253 5.40 -27.50 -11.81
C TYR A 253 5.50 -26.25 -10.90
N TYR A 254 4.38 -25.58 -10.65
CA TYR A 254 4.36 -24.39 -9.79
C TYR A 254 4.42 -24.74 -8.29
N LEU A 255 4.02 -25.95 -7.90
CA LEU A 255 4.16 -26.46 -6.53
C LEU A 255 5.61 -26.82 -6.22
N ASP A 256 6.26 -27.51 -7.15
CA ASP A 256 7.69 -27.85 -7.07
C ASP A 256 8.53 -26.57 -7.11
N TYR A 257 8.20 -25.60 -7.97
CA TYR A 257 8.87 -24.29 -7.97
C TYR A 257 8.86 -23.63 -6.58
N LEU A 258 7.71 -23.63 -5.89
CA LEU A 258 7.60 -23.11 -4.51
C LEU A 258 8.42 -23.90 -3.50
N GLY A 259 8.40 -25.24 -3.58
CA GLY A 259 9.12 -26.12 -2.66
C GLY A 259 10.64 -26.01 -2.81
N GLU A 260 11.12 -25.99 -4.05
CA GLU A 260 12.54 -25.96 -4.39
C GLU A 260 13.17 -24.56 -4.22
N ASN A 261 12.44 -23.50 -4.60
CA ASN A 261 12.98 -22.13 -4.56
C ASN A 261 12.63 -21.37 -3.27
N GLY A 262 11.72 -21.88 -2.43
CA GLY A 262 11.19 -21.14 -1.28
C GLY A 262 12.24 -20.66 -0.26
N ASP A 263 13.25 -21.47 0.04
CA ASP A 263 14.37 -21.08 0.91
C ASP A 263 15.35 -20.13 0.16
N ALA A 264 15.66 -20.40 -1.12
CA ALA A 264 16.63 -19.64 -1.92
C ALA A 264 16.15 -18.24 -2.33
N LEU A 265 14.84 -18.08 -2.55
CA LEU A 265 14.16 -16.81 -2.82
C LEU A 265 13.63 -16.15 -1.55
N GLY A 266 14.02 -16.62 -0.35
CA GLY A 266 13.75 -15.94 0.92
C GLY A 266 12.34 -16.11 1.53
N GLY A 267 11.43 -16.79 0.84
CA GLY A 267 10.02 -16.92 1.24
C GLY A 267 9.78 -17.60 2.59
N THR A 268 10.68 -18.47 3.03
CA THR A 268 10.58 -19.21 4.31
C THR A 268 11.41 -18.60 5.45
N GLY A 269 12.31 -17.66 5.15
CA GLY A 269 13.32 -17.19 6.10
C GLY A 269 12.77 -16.21 7.13
N TRP A 270 12.60 -14.96 6.71
CA TRP A 270 12.25 -13.85 7.60
C TRP A 270 10.74 -13.77 7.86
N ALA A 271 10.36 -13.40 9.08
CA ALA A 271 8.99 -13.00 9.38
C ALA A 271 8.78 -11.55 8.90
N MET A 272 7.72 -11.31 8.13
CA MET A 272 7.41 -9.98 7.59
C MET A 272 6.44 -9.22 8.46
N THR A 273 6.69 -7.92 8.59
CA THR A 273 5.76 -6.93 9.16
C THR A 273 5.02 -6.13 8.09
N GLU A 274 5.31 -6.38 6.81
CA GLU A 274 4.82 -5.63 5.66
C GLU A 274 4.29 -6.57 4.57
N PHE A 275 3.26 -6.11 3.87
CA PHE A 275 2.71 -6.73 2.66
C PHE A 275 2.15 -5.61 1.78
N GLY A 276 2.61 -5.53 0.52
CA GLY A 276 2.26 -4.43 -0.36
C GLY A 276 2.76 -4.62 -1.80
N TRP A 277 2.71 -3.54 -2.59
CA TRP A 277 3.06 -3.57 -4.00
C TRP A 277 4.54 -3.85 -4.27
N ASP A 278 5.44 -3.70 -3.29
CA ASP A 278 6.86 -4.07 -3.35
C ASP A 278 7.13 -5.44 -2.71
N VAL A 279 6.55 -5.72 -1.52
CA VAL A 279 6.86 -6.92 -0.71
C VAL A 279 5.68 -7.90 -0.63
N LYS A 280 5.80 -9.11 -1.20
CA LYS A 280 4.71 -10.12 -1.31
C LYS A 280 4.86 -11.32 -0.38
N TYR A 281 6.00 -11.46 0.30
CA TYR A 281 6.31 -12.63 1.15
C TYR A 281 5.20 -13.06 2.13
N ALA A 282 4.55 -12.12 2.82
CA ALA A 282 3.44 -12.43 3.73
C ALA A 282 2.20 -13.01 3.00
N GLY A 283 1.93 -12.57 1.77
CA GLY A 283 0.92 -13.14 0.88
C GLY A 283 1.27 -14.56 0.45
N VAL A 284 2.52 -14.78 0.00
CA VAL A 284 3.06 -16.11 -0.34
C VAL A 284 2.91 -17.06 0.85
N GLN A 285 3.38 -16.64 2.03
CA GLN A 285 3.30 -17.39 3.28
C GLN A 285 1.86 -17.81 3.59
N THR A 286 0.91 -16.89 3.46
CA THR A 286 -0.52 -17.17 3.70
C THR A 286 -1.13 -18.14 2.68
N LEU A 287 -0.81 -18.01 1.39
CA LEU A 287 -1.34 -18.91 0.34
C LEU A 287 -0.77 -20.32 0.45
N VAL A 288 0.55 -20.45 0.63
CA VAL A 288 1.23 -21.76 0.68
C VAL A 288 0.84 -22.54 1.95
N ALA A 289 0.68 -21.84 3.09
CA ALA A 289 0.10 -22.41 4.30
C ALA A 289 -1.29 -23.01 4.05
N LYS A 290 -2.15 -22.31 3.29
CA LYS A 290 -3.48 -22.80 2.93
C LYS A 290 -3.46 -24.04 2.03
N PHE A 291 -2.42 -24.22 1.19
CA PHE A 291 -2.24 -25.47 0.43
C PHE A 291 -1.88 -26.65 1.35
N LEU A 292 -1.02 -26.44 2.35
CA LEU A 292 -0.71 -27.45 3.37
C LEU A 292 -1.94 -27.85 4.18
N MET A 293 -2.65 -26.87 4.73
CA MET A 293 -3.87 -27.13 5.52
C MET A 293 -4.96 -27.84 4.70
N GLY A 294 -4.98 -27.63 3.37
CA GLY A 294 -5.86 -28.33 2.44
C GLY A 294 -5.39 -29.72 2.01
N GLY A 295 -4.30 -30.26 2.59
CA GLY A 295 -3.75 -31.58 2.25
C GLY A 295 -3.02 -31.65 0.91
N LYS A 296 -2.73 -30.51 0.26
CA LYS A 296 -2.13 -30.42 -1.08
C LYS A 296 -0.61 -30.28 -1.09
N ALA A 297 0.07 -30.34 0.06
CA ALA A 297 1.52 -30.11 0.12
C ALA A 297 2.39 -31.27 -0.41
N GLY A 298 1.83 -32.48 -0.57
CA GLY A 298 2.61 -33.65 -0.99
C GLY A 298 3.85 -33.87 -0.12
N ASN A 299 5.01 -34.05 -0.78
CA ASN A 299 6.29 -34.22 -0.10
C ASN A 299 6.86 -32.90 0.48
N HIS A 300 6.36 -31.73 0.05
CA HIS A 300 6.84 -30.41 0.45
C HIS A 300 6.27 -29.92 1.80
N ALA A 301 5.47 -30.75 2.48
CA ALA A 301 4.84 -30.41 3.76
C ALA A 301 5.79 -29.83 4.83
N PRO A 302 7.05 -30.30 5.00
CA PRO A 302 7.99 -29.69 5.95
C PRO A 302 8.38 -28.25 5.61
N VAL A 303 8.43 -27.89 4.32
CA VAL A 303 8.69 -26.50 3.87
C VAL A 303 7.44 -25.65 4.07
N PHE A 304 6.27 -26.20 3.76
CA PHE A 304 5.00 -25.46 3.85
C PHE A 304 4.59 -25.18 5.31
N GLY A 305 5.04 -25.99 6.27
CA GLY A 305 4.88 -25.70 7.70
C GLY A 305 5.54 -24.38 8.11
N LYS A 306 6.74 -24.08 7.57
CA LYS A 306 7.43 -22.80 7.80
C LYS A 306 6.61 -21.62 7.25
N TYR A 307 5.99 -21.77 6.09
CA TYR A 307 5.11 -20.74 5.50
C TYR A 307 3.89 -20.45 6.40
N GLN A 308 3.30 -21.47 7.02
CA GLN A 308 2.21 -21.31 8.00
C GLN A 308 2.62 -20.48 9.22
N GLU A 309 3.76 -20.79 9.85
CA GLU A 309 4.25 -20.06 11.03
C GLU A 309 4.37 -18.54 10.78
N LYS A 310 4.78 -18.13 9.57
CA LYS A 310 4.92 -16.70 9.23
C LYS A 310 3.56 -16.03 8.97
N ALA A 311 2.64 -16.72 8.30
CA ALA A 311 1.29 -16.20 8.03
C ALA A 311 0.52 -15.90 9.33
N GLU A 312 0.62 -16.79 10.33
CA GLU A 312 0.02 -16.61 11.65
C GLU A 312 0.57 -15.37 12.38
N SER A 313 1.86 -15.06 12.21
CA SER A 313 2.50 -13.86 12.78
C SER A 313 1.96 -12.57 12.17
N PHE A 314 1.73 -12.52 10.86
CA PHE A 314 1.17 -11.33 10.19
C PHE A 314 -0.27 -11.08 10.64
N MET A 315 -1.11 -12.12 10.67
CA MET A 315 -2.50 -12.04 11.12
C MET A 315 -2.62 -11.56 12.58
N CYS A 316 -1.71 -11.96 13.46
CA CYS A 316 -1.68 -11.47 14.85
C CYS A 316 -1.47 -9.94 14.93
N SER A 317 -0.64 -9.36 14.06
CA SER A 317 -0.35 -7.91 14.01
C SER A 317 -1.54 -7.10 13.49
N CYS A 318 -2.26 -7.60 12.49
CA CYS A 318 -3.50 -6.97 12.02
C CYS A 318 -4.66 -7.05 13.05
N LEU A 319 -4.62 -8.02 13.96
CA LEU A 319 -5.68 -8.28 14.95
C LEU A 319 -5.43 -7.65 16.33
N GLY A 320 -4.37 -6.85 16.51
CA GLY A 320 -4.06 -6.25 17.82
C GLY A 320 -3.46 -7.22 18.84
N LYS A 321 -2.99 -8.39 18.39
CA LYS A 321 -2.51 -9.51 19.24
C LYS A 321 -1.00 -9.73 19.18
N SER A 322 -0.29 -8.92 18.40
CA SER A 322 1.17 -8.91 18.29
C SER A 322 1.77 -7.87 19.24
N SER A 323 3.10 -7.85 19.34
CA SER A 323 3.86 -6.75 19.93
C SER A 323 3.92 -5.50 19.04
N GLN A 324 3.47 -5.59 17.78
CA GLN A 324 3.42 -4.52 16.78
C GLN A 324 2.04 -4.58 16.07
N ASN A 325 1.21 -3.54 16.17
CA ASN A 325 -0.19 -3.55 15.70
C ASN A 325 -0.58 -2.28 14.92
N VAL A 326 -1.66 -2.34 14.11
CA VAL A 326 -2.08 -1.28 13.15
C VAL A 326 -3.28 -0.43 13.67
N GLN A 327 -3.37 0.88 13.34
CA GLN A 327 -4.38 1.87 13.82
C GLN A 327 -5.14 2.63 12.70
N LYS A 328 -6.24 3.40 12.96
CA LYS A 328 -7.20 3.91 11.92
C LYS A 328 -8.05 5.20 12.23
N THR A 329 -8.37 6.00 11.17
CA THR A 329 -9.52 6.96 10.92
C THR A 329 -9.65 8.29 11.73
N PRO A 330 -10.50 9.31 11.38
CA PRO A 330 -11.05 9.83 10.08
C PRO A 330 -10.94 11.40 9.86
N GLY A 331 -11.32 11.97 8.68
CA GLY A 331 -11.15 13.41 8.30
C GLY A 331 -12.25 14.06 7.39
N ALA A 332 -11.97 15.21 6.75
CA ALA A 332 -12.81 16.03 5.84
C ALA A 332 -12.09 17.34 5.36
N SER A 333 -12.23 17.93 4.15
CA SER A 333 -12.99 17.65 2.91
C SER A 333 -12.55 18.59 1.73
N ASP A 334 -12.91 18.27 0.47
CA ASP A 334 -12.47 18.91 -0.81
C ASP A 334 -13.66 19.22 -1.79
N PRO A 335 -13.48 19.78 -3.01
CA PRO A 335 -14.59 20.23 -3.88
C PRO A 335 -15.36 19.14 -4.66
N ASN A 336 -14.77 17.95 -4.83
CA ASN A 336 -15.46 16.75 -5.31
C ASN A 336 -15.22 15.64 -4.28
N LEU A 337 -16.25 14.84 -3.96
CA LEU A 337 -16.11 13.75 -3.00
C LEU A 337 -15.61 12.48 -3.70
N LEU A 338 -14.30 12.21 -3.57
CA LEU A 338 -13.65 10.96 -3.99
C LEU A 338 -14.09 9.80 -3.10
N THR A 339 -15.30 9.31 -3.38
CA THR A 339 -16.05 8.42 -2.49
C THR A 339 -15.35 7.07 -2.32
N GLY A 340 -15.01 6.73 -1.08
CA GLY A 340 -14.46 5.42 -0.71
C GLY A 340 -12.95 5.28 -0.81
N ALA A 341 -12.23 6.35 -1.17
CA ALA A 341 -10.77 6.41 -1.07
C ALA A 341 -10.30 6.22 0.39
N ILE A 342 -9.26 5.41 0.57
CA ILE A 342 -8.48 5.32 1.80
C ILE A 342 -7.16 6.06 1.60
N VAL A 343 -6.98 7.13 2.38
CA VAL A 343 -5.76 7.94 2.44
C VAL A 343 -4.63 7.22 3.19
N GLY A 344 -3.38 7.63 3.00
CA GLY A 344 -2.20 7.07 3.68
C GLY A 344 -2.32 6.93 5.20
N GLY A 345 -2.87 7.93 5.89
CA GLY A 345 -3.20 7.89 7.33
C GLY A 345 -2.32 8.76 8.23
N PRO A 346 -2.43 8.62 9.56
CA PRO A 346 -1.70 9.44 10.52
C PRO A 346 -0.20 9.10 10.60
N ASP A 347 0.57 9.95 11.27
CA ASP A 347 1.97 9.67 11.63
C ASP A 347 2.07 8.59 12.73
N ALA A 348 3.30 8.19 13.07
CA ALA A 348 3.59 7.19 14.09
C ALA A 348 3.19 7.58 15.54
N TYR A 349 2.55 8.73 15.73
CA TYR A 349 2.01 9.23 17.00
C TYR A 349 0.53 9.61 16.89
N ASP A 350 -0.18 9.03 15.92
CA ASP A 350 -1.62 9.24 15.63
C ASP A 350 -2.00 10.68 15.21
N ASN A 351 -1.04 11.53 14.80
CA ASN A 351 -1.36 12.86 14.27
C ASN A 351 -1.71 12.79 12.78
N PHE A 352 -2.85 13.38 12.40
CA PHE A 352 -3.27 13.53 11.01
C PHE A 352 -3.52 15.01 10.69
N ALA A 353 -3.00 15.49 9.57
CA ALA A 353 -3.25 16.84 9.05
C ALA A 353 -3.90 16.75 7.66
N ASP A 354 -5.20 17.07 7.61
CA ASP A 354 -6.01 17.05 6.39
C ASP A 354 -5.65 18.26 5.49
N HIS A 355 -4.56 18.10 4.75
CA HIS A 355 -3.99 19.09 3.84
C HIS A 355 -3.65 18.39 2.52
N ARG A 356 -4.18 18.89 1.40
CA ARG A 356 -4.07 18.24 0.09
C ARG A 356 -2.63 18.16 -0.47
N ASP A 357 -1.71 18.94 0.10
CA ASP A 357 -0.27 18.91 -0.19
C ASP A 357 0.54 18.01 0.77
N ASN A 358 -0.09 17.45 1.81
CA ASN A 358 0.48 16.46 2.73
C ASN A 358 0.23 15.04 2.19
N TYR A 359 0.84 14.73 1.04
CA TYR A 359 0.62 13.48 0.31
C TYR A 359 0.97 12.25 1.17
N GLU A 360 1.97 12.34 2.06
CA GLU A 360 2.37 11.27 2.98
C GLU A 360 1.21 10.76 3.86
N GLN A 361 0.21 11.61 4.14
CA GLN A 361 -0.95 11.26 4.95
C GLN A 361 -2.25 11.23 4.15
N THR A 362 -2.41 12.13 3.18
CA THR A 362 -3.69 12.38 2.51
C THR A 362 -3.82 11.71 1.14
N GLU A 363 -2.75 11.16 0.56
CA GLU A 363 -2.81 10.53 -0.75
C GLU A 363 -3.58 9.20 -0.73
N PRO A 364 -4.61 9.04 -1.58
CA PRO A 364 -5.28 7.77 -1.80
C PRO A 364 -4.71 7.05 -3.03
N ALA A 365 -4.45 5.74 -2.90
CA ALA A 365 -3.88 4.94 -3.97
C ALA A 365 -4.67 3.64 -4.22
N THR A 366 -4.63 3.16 -5.45
CA THR A 366 -5.30 1.92 -5.88
C THR A 366 -4.96 0.71 -5.00
N TYR A 367 -3.68 0.52 -4.68
CA TYR A 367 -3.19 -0.58 -3.86
C TYR A 367 -3.55 -0.46 -2.37
N ASN A 368 -3.80 0.74 -1.83
CA ASN A 368 -4.31 0.93 -0.46
C ASN A 368 -5.75 0.41 -0.33
N ASN A 369 -6.57 0.65 -1.36
CA ASN A 369 -7.97 0.29 -1.38
C ASN A 369 -8.24 -1.21 -1.64
N ALA A 370 -7.43 -1.86 -2.48
CA ALA A 370 -7.74 -3.20 -2.98
C ALA A 370 -7.81 -4.31 -1.90
N PRO A 371 -6.88 -4.40 -0.92
CA PRO A 371 -6.98 -5.36 0.18
C PRO A 371 -8.22 -5.14 1.07
N LEU A 372 -8.69 -3.89 1.18
CA LEU A 372 -9.81 -3.54 2.05
C LEU A 372 -11.17 -3.99 1.51
N LEU A 373 -11.30 -4.31 0.21
CA LEU A 373 -12.52 -4.94 -0.31
C LEU A 373 -12.81 -6.27 0.41
N GLY A 374 -11.80 -7.11 0.59
CA GLY A 374 -11.93 -8.38 1.31
C GLY A 374 -12.22 -8.18 2.80
N VAL A 375 -11.52 -7.25 3.45
CA VAL A 375 -11.70 -6.95 4.88
C VAL A 375 -13.11 -6.40 5.16
N LEU A 376 -13.59 -5.45 4.36
CA LEU A 376 -14.92 -4.86 4.51
C LEU A 376 -16.02 -5.88 4.23
N SER A 377 -15.86 -6.70 3.18
CA SER A 377 -16.77 -7.82 2.90
C SER A 377 -16.84 -8.84 4.05
N ARG A 378 -15.68 -9.19 4.63
CA ARG A 378 -15.60 -10.09 5.80
C ARG A 378 -16.28 -9.50 7.04
N LEU A 379 -16.13 -8.20 7.29
CA LEU A 379 -16.75 -7.53 8.44
C LEU A 379 -18.26 -7.35 8.24
N HIS A 380 -18.70 -7.03 7.02
CA HIS A 380 -20.12 -6.92 6.65
C HIS A 380 -20.86 -8.26 6.78
N GLY A 381 -20.26 -9.37 6.33
CA GLY A 381 -20.86 -10.71 6.39
C GLY A 381 -21.02 -11.31 7.80
N GLY A 382 -20.59 -10.63 8.86
CA GLY A 382 -20.80 -11.02 10.25
C GLY A 382 -20.08 -12.33 10.69
N HIS A 383 -20.42 -12.84 11.88
CA HIS A 383 -19.85 -14.08 12.42
C HIS A 383 -20.58 -15.34 11.89
N GLY A 384 -20.73 -15.46 10.58
CA GLY A 384 -21.37 -16.62 9.94
C GLY A 384 -20.50 -17.87 9.93
N GLY A 385 -20.63 -18.74 10.93
CA GLY A 385 -20.28 -20.18 10.93
C GLY A 385 -18.80 -20.59 10.86
N TYR A 386 -17.97 -19.87 10.09
CA TYR A 386 -16.56 -20.20 9.85
C TYR A 386 -15.66 -19.59 10.92
N ASN A 387 -15.53 -20.29 12.05
CA ASN A 387 -14.42 -20.07 12.98
C ASN A 387 -13.12 -20.62 12.37
N GLN A 388 -12.38 -19.77 11.66
CA GLN A 388 -10.98 -20.03 11.26
C GLN A 388 -9.96 -19.63 12.34
N LEU A 389 -10.42 -19.23 13.53
CA LEU A 389 -9.55 -19.00 14.68
C LEU A 389 -9.18 -20.34 15.31
N LEU A 390 -7.96 -20.82 15.02
CA LEU A 390 -7.33 -21.89 15.79
C LEU A 390 -7.13 -21.43 17.26
N PRO A 391 -7.16 -22.36 18.23
CA PRO A 391 -6.84 -22.03 19.62
C PRO A 391 -5.37 -21.64 19.75
N VAL A 392 -5.11 -20.38 20.12
CA VAL A 392 -3.75 -19.84 20.26
C VAL A 392 -3.18 -20.15 21.64
N GLU A 393 -2.16 -21.02 21.71
CA GLU A 393 -1.31 -21.12 22.90
C GLU A 393 -0.25 -19.99 22.90
N VAL A 394 -0.46 -18.97 23.73
CA VAL A 394 0.49 -17.86 23.88
C VAL A 394 1.63 -18.26 24.84
N ARG A 395 2.86 -18.35 24.34
CA ARG A 395 4.06 -18.51 25.19
C ARG A 395 4.52 -17.15 25.73
N VAL A 396 4.76 -17.08 27.04
CA VAL A 396 5.14 -15.85 27.76
C VAL A 396 6.65 -15.58 27.63
N ALA A 397 7.02 -14.34 27.29
CA ALA A 397 8.41 -13.89 27.19
C ALA A 397 9.04 -13.53 28.56
N LYS A 398 10.37 -13.68 28.68
CA LYS A 398 11.12 -13.35 29.91
C LYS A 398 11.57 -11.87 29.98
N PRO A 399 11.80 -11.30 31.18
CA PRO A 399 12.18 -9.89 31.35
C PRO A 399 13.66 -9.61 31.02
N ILE A 400 13.94 -8.39 30.59
CA ILE A 400 15.30 -7.87 30.31
C ILE A 400 15.73 -6.89 31.42
N ALA A 401 17.01 -6.93 31.80
CA ALA A 401 17.58 -6.10 32.87
C ALA A 401 18.02 -4.70 32.39
N ALA A 402 18.05 -3.72 33.32
CA ALA A 402 18.34 -2.31 33.03
C ALA A 402 19.85 -1.95 33.03
N GLN A 403 20.20 -0.86 32.32
CA GLN A 403 21.55 -0.27 32.30
C GLN A 403 21.58 1.18 32.84
N PRO A 404 22.76 1.70 33.29
CA PRO A 404 22.86 2.95 34.05
C PRO A 404 23.13 4.23 33.22
N LYS A 405 22.96 5.40 33.86
CA LYS A 405 23.06 6.75 33.25
C LYS A 405 24.47 7.38 33.37
N PRO A 406 24.92 8.22 32.40
CA PRO A 406 26.12 9.05 32.53
C PRO A 406 25.86 10.50 32.99
N ASN A 407 26.93 11.18 33.43
CA ASN A 407 26.95 12.56 34.00
C ASN A 407 27.38 13.64 32.97
N PRO A 408 27.12 14.94 33.23
CA PRO A 408 27.31 16.04 32.27
C PRO A 408 28.67 16.76 32.36
N VAL A 409 29.08 17.44 31.27
CA VAL A 409 30.31 18.26 31.14
C VAL A 409 29.97 19.68 30.64
N LYS A 410 30.79 20.68 31.01
CA LYS A 410 30.63 22.12 30.69
C LYS A 410 31.23 22.52 29.33
N GLU A 411 30.70 23.59 28.73
CA GLU A 411 31.16 24.21 27.48
C GLU A 411 31.87 25.57 27.67
N THR A 412 32.73 25.92 26.72
CA THR A 412 33.24 27.29 26.45
C THR A 412 33.22 27.56 24.93
N PRO A 413 32.98 28.80 24.47
CA PRO A 413 32.58 29.04 23.07
C PRO A 413 33.76 29.31 22.12
N PHE A 414 33.84 28.53 21.05
CA PHE A 414 34.52 28.92 19.79
C PHE A 414 33.48 29.33 18.75
N ALA A 415 33.83 30.25 17.84
CA ALA A 415 32.95 30.65 16.75
C ALA A 415 32.67 29.44 15.82
N ALA A 416 31.42 28.98 15.79
CA ALA A 416 31.06 27.75 15.10
C ALA A 416 31.11 27.90 13.56
N PRO A 417 31.65 26.90 12.83
CA PRO A 417 31.71 26.92 11.35
C PRO A 417 30.35 26.68 10.68
N VAL A 418 29.31 26.41 11.48
CA VAL A 418 27.93 26.23 11.07
C VAL A 418 27.07 27.21 11.87
N ALA A 419 26.26 28.01 11.19
CA ALA A 419 25.23 28.81 11.85
C ALA A 419 23.90 28.05 11.83
N ILE A 420 23.15 28.13 12.93
CA ILE A 420 21.85 27.53 13.09
C ILE A 420 20.87 28.65 13.48
N GLU A 421 19.92 28.93 12.61
CA GLU A 421 18.93 29.99 12.78
C GLU A 421 17.54 29.35 12.85
N GLN A 422 16.76 29.69 13.88
CA GLN A 422 15.46 29.06 14.14
C GLN A 422 14.35 30.11 14.14
N LYS A 423 13.34 29.94 13.29
CA LYS A 423 12.18 30.84 13.17
C LYS A 423 10.86 30.08 13.36
N PRO A 424 9.88 30.60 14.14
CA PRO A 424 8.53 30.08 14.09
C PRO A 424 7.91 30.39 12.71
N THR A 425 7.15 29.44 12.17
CA THR A 425 6.51 29.55 10.84
C THR A 425 4.98 29.53 10.93
N THR A 426 4.43 28.79 11.89
CA THR A 426 2.97 28.67 12.12
C THR A 426 2.74 28.29 13.58
N SER A 427 1.57 28.56 14.13
CA SER A 427 1.13 28.08 15.44
C SER A 427 -0.34 27.67 15.45
N TRP A 428 -0.70 26.77 16.37
CA TRP A 428 -2.07 26.29 16.59
C TRP A 428 -2.27 25.90 18.06
N VAL A 429 -3.51 25.68 18.47
CA VAL A 429 -3.86 25.22 19.81
C VAL A 429 -4.47 23.83 19.72
N ALA A 430 -3.92 22.88 20.48
CA ALA A 430 -4.45 21.52 20.61
C ALA A 430 -4.53 21.18 22.11
N ASN A 431 -5.68 20.65 22.56
CA ASN A 431 -5.92 20.28 23.96
C ASN A 431 -5.55 21.38 24.99
N GLY A 432 -5.87 22.64 24.66
CA GLY A 432 -5.58 23.81 25.51
C GLY A 432 -4.12 24.25 25.55
N LYS A 433 -3.24 23.65 24.73
CA LYS A 433 -1.81 23.98 24.65
C LYS A 433 -1.45 24.53 23.28
N THR A 434 -0.69 25.63 23.25
CA THR A 434 -0.20 26.23 22.00
C THR A 434 1.08 25.52 21.53
N TYR A 435 1.07 25.14 20.25
CA TYR A 435 2.19 24.56 19.53
C TYR A 435 2.65 25.49 18.41
N TYR A 436 3.92 25.38 18.05
CA TYR A 436 4.56 26.14 16.99
C TYR A 436 5.34 25.19 16.08
N ARG A 437 5.25 25.41 14.75
CA ARG A 437 6.12 24.80 13.75
C ARG A 437 7.35 25.70 13.60
N TYR A 438 8.51 25.20 13.99
CA TYR A 438 9.78 25.90 13.80
C TYR A 438 10.47 25.42 12.52
N SER A 439 11.01 26.37 11.77
CA SER A 439 11.96 26.18 10.67
C SER A 439 13.35 26.45 11.21
N ALA A 440 14.25 25.48 11.08
CA ALA A 440 15.64 25.56 11.51
C ALA A 440 16.55 25.46 10.28
N ILE A 441 17.24 26.57 9.99
CA ILE A 441 18.12 26.71 8.84
C ILE A 441 19.55 26.51 9.32
N VAL A 442 20.22 25.51 8.76
CA VAL A 442 21.60 25.13 9.07
C VAL A 442 22.48 25.57 7.90
N THR A 443 23.30 26.60 8.12
CA THR A 443 24.11 27.24 7.08
C THR A 443 25.59 26.92 7.28
N ASN A 444 26.24 26.35 6.27
CA ASN A 444 27.68 26.13 6.27
C ASN A 444 28.41 27.45 6.03
N LYS A 445 29.00 28.03 7.10
CA LYS A 445 29.81 29.25 7.04
C LYS A 445 31.32 28.96 6.92
N SER A 446 31.72 27.69 6.78
CA SER A 446 33.10 27.32 6.47
C SER A 446 33.41 27.47 4.98
N GLY A 447 34.69 27.64 4.64
CA GLY A 447 35.16 27.68 3.25
C GLY A 447 35.25 26.32 2.55
N LYS A 448 34.71 25.24 3.13
CA LYS A 448 34.82 23.85 2.65
C LYS A 448 33.46 23.15 2.71
N THR A 449 33.31 22.07 1.95
CA THR A 449 32.08 21.26 1.94
C THR A 449 32.02 20.37 3.18
N ILE A 450 30.92 20.42 3.93
CA ILE A 450 30.65 19.49 5.04
C ILE A 450 30.18 18.16 4.45
N LYS A 451 30.84 17.05 4.80
CA LYS A 451 30.50 15.69 4.33
C LYS A 451 29.71 14.88 5.36
N ASN A 452 30.09 14.95 6.62
CA ASN A 452 29.31 14.41 7.73
C ASN A 452 28.89 15.59 8.61
N LEU A 453 27.62 15.61 9.02
CA LEU A 453 27.05 16.57 9.95
C LEU A 453 26.35 15.78 11.06
N ASN A 454 26.59 16.12 12.33
CA ASN A 454 25.81 15.67 13.47
C ASN A 454 25.35 16.87 14.28
N LEU A 455 24.04 16.95 14.50
CA LEU A 455 23.37 17.92 15.36
C LEU A 455 22.86 17.22 16.61
N SER A 456 22.90 17.92 17.74
CA SER A 456 22.14 17.56 18.94
C SER A 456 20.87 18.39 18.95
N VAL A 457 19.73 17.74 19.12
CA VAL A 457 18.43 18.41 19.29
C VAL A 457 17.87 17.96 20.62
N SER A 458 17.94 18.85 21.61
CA SER A 458 17.56 18.58 23.00
C SER A 458 16.37 19.43 23.42
N LYS A 459 15.69 18.97 24.49
CA LYS A 459 14.38 19.48 24.95
C LYS A 459 13.22 19.36 23.94
N LEU A 460 13.43 18.74 22.77
CA LEU A 460 12.41 18.52 21.76
C LEU A 460 11.25 17.66 22.30
N TYR A 461 10.01 18.14 22.15
CA TYR A 461 8.78 17.50 22.62
C TYR A 461 7.88 16.97 21.48
N GLY A 462 8.17 17.35 20.23
CA GLY A 462 7.37 16.97 19.06
C GLY A 462 8.25 16.42 17.92
N PRO A 463 7.63 15.95 16.84
CA PRO A 463 8.34 15.41 15.68
C PRO A 463 9.27 16.44 15.02
N LEU A 464 10.30 15.92 14.33
CA LEU A 464 11.30 16.65 13.57
C LEU A 464 11.49 15.94 12.22
N TRP A 465 11.53 16.71 11.13
CA TRP A 465 11.71 16.23 9.75
C TRP A 465 12.86 16.98 9.08
N GLY A 466 13.49 16.35 8.08
CA GLY A 466 14.64 16.92 7.35
C GLY A 466 16.01 16.56 7.93
N LEU A 467 16.07 15.64 8.90
CA LEU A 467 17.30 15.03 9.43
C LEU A 467 17.10 13.53 9.67
N THR A 468 18.16 12.73 9.56
CA THR A 468 18.14 11.31 9.96
C THR A 468 18.53 11.17 11.43
N LYS A 469 17.73 10.50 12.25
CA LYS A 469 18.08 10.23 13.65
C LYS A 469 18.96 8.99 13.76
N SER A 470 20.12 9.12 14.41
CA SER A 470 21.05 8.02 14.66
C SER A 470 20.63 7.19 15.89
N PRO A 471 21.13 5.94 16.03
CA PRO A 471 20.90 5.13 17.23
C PRO A 471 21.45 5.76 18.52
N SER A 472 22.44 6.65 18.45
CA SER A 472 22.97 7.39 19.60
C SER A 472 22.17 8.66 19.93
N GLY A 473 21.11 8.96 19.18
CA GLY A 473 20.24 10.12 19.40
C GLY A 473 20.73 11.43 18.78
N SER A 474 21.85 11.42 18.06
CA SER A 474 22.25 12.55 17.20
C SER A 474 21.41 12.60 15.92
N TYR A 475 21.39 13.75 15.25
CA TYR A 475 20.69 13.94 13.99
C TYR A 475 21.69 14.29 12.88
N SER A 476 21.71 13.52 11.80
CA SER A 476 22.58 13.74 10.64
C SER A 476 21.77 14.19 9.41
N PHE A 477 22.44 14.36 8.27
CA PHE A 477 21.76 14.64 7.00
C PHE A 477 20.64 13.62 6.73
N PRO A 478 19.54 14.04 6.09
CA PRO A 478 18.54 13.10 5.58
C PRO A 478 19.17 12.17 4.53
N THR A 479 18.61 10.97 4.32
CA THR A 479 19.24 9.92 3.47
C THR A 479 19.50 10.33 2.02
N TRP A 480 18.80 11.35 1.51
CA TRP A 480 18.98 11.93 0.18
C TRP A 480 20.01 13.08 0.11
N VAL A 481 20.65 13.48 1.21
CA VAL A 481 21.67 14.54 1.25
C VAL A 481 23.00 13.97 1.77
N SER A 482 24.04 13.99 0.94
CA SER A 482 25.37 13.45 1.28
C SER A 482 26.42 14.52 1.61
N SER A 483 26.09 15.81 1.50
CA SER A 483 26.97 16.92 1.89
C SER A 483 26.29 18.28 1.82
N LEU A 484 26.84 19.26 2.54
CA LEU A 484 26.45 20.67 2.51
C LEU A 484 27.63 21.56 2.03
N PRO A 485 27.61 22.08 0.79
CA PRO A 485 28.68 22.94 0.26
C PRO A 485 28.88 24.25 1.03
N ALA A 486 30.04 24.89 0.86
CA ALA A 486 30.35 26.18 1.45
C ALA A 486 29.31 27.25 1.05
N GLY A 487 28.82 28.05 2.00
CA GLY A 487 27.81 29.08 1.76
C GLY A 487 26.42 28.56 1.40
N LYS A 488 26.17 27.25 1.47
CA LYS A 488 24.84 26.66 1.30
C LYS A 488 24.18 26.36 2.64
N SER A 489 22.86 26.31 2.62
CA SER A 489 22.01 26.02 3.77
C SER A 489 21.13 24.81 3.49
N MET A 490 20.78 24.08 4.54
CA MET A 490 19.69 23.12 4.54
C MET A 490 18.64 23.57 5.56
N GLU A 491 17.38 23.20 5.34
CA GLU A 491 16.28 23.43 6.27
C GLU A 491 15.81 22.10 6.85
N PHE A 492 15.57 22.09 8.16
CA PHE A 492 14.82 21.04 8.82
C PHE A 492 13.72 21.70 9.68
N VAL A 493 12.64 20.98 9.93
CA VAL A 493 11.46 21.54 10.61
C VAL A 493 11.06 20.67 11.79
N TYR A 494 10.48 21.26 12.82
CA TYR A 494 9.99 20.51 13.98
C TYR A 494 8.80 21.20 14.66
N ILE A 495 7.98 20.40 15.34
CA ILE A 495 6.85 20.88 16.14
C ILE A 495 7.26 21.00 17.60
N HIS A 496 6.89 22.11 18.24
CA HIS A 496 7.26 22.33 19.63
C HIS A 496 6.28 23.20 20.43
N ALA A 497 6.49 23.24 21.75
CA ALA A 497 5.83 24.21 22.62
C ALA A 497 6.41 25.62 22.41
N ALA A 498 5.90 26.62 23.11
CA ALA A 498 6.13 28.06 22.84
C ALA A 498 7.58 28.58 22.88
N SER A 499 8.56 27.79 23.32
CA SER A 499 9.99 28.10 23.20
C SER A 499 10.66 27.10 22.24
N PRO A 500 11.57 27.53 21.34
CA PRO A 500 12.23 26.64 20.39
C PRO A 500 13.11 25.58 21.07
N ALA A 501 13.31 24.46 20.38
CA ALA A 501 14.17 23.37 20.84
C ALA A 501 15.64 23.81 20.82
N GLN A 502 16.44 23.17 21.67
CA GLN A 502 17.88 23.46 21.76
C GLN A 502 18.63 22.63 20.71
N VAL A 503 18.92 23.27 19.58
CA VAL A 503 19.69 22.71 18.47
C VAL A 503 21.14 23.20 18.56
N SER A 504 22.11 22.27 18.58
CA SER A 504 23.54 22.57 18.53
C SER A 504 24.30 21.65 17.60
N LEU A 505 25.47 22.08 17.13
CA LEU A 505 26.39 21.27 16.35
C LEU A 505 27.17 20.32 17.27
N SER A 506 27.06 19.00 17.07
CA SER A 506 27.80 18.00 17.84
C SER A 506 29.12 17.62 17.19
N SER A 507 29.13 17.37 15.88
CA SER A 507 30.35 17.11 15.11
C SER A 507 30.13 17.33 13.62
N TYR A 508 31.21 17.51 12.87
CA TYR A 508 31.19 17.63 11.42
C TYR A 508 32.54 17.22 10.83
N THR A 509 32.58 16.92 9.52
CA THR A 509 33.84 16.72 8.78
C THR A 509 33.84 17.57 7.52
N LEU A 510 34.94 18.28 7.26
CA LEU A 510 35.15 19.04 6.02
C LEU A 510 35.90 18.20 4.99
N ALA A 511 35.53 18.37 3.72
CA ALA A 511 36.33 17.95 2.56
C ALA A 511 37.49 18.94 2.30
#